data_AF-A0A0W0SUN6-F1
#
_entry.id   AF-A0A0W0SUN6-F1
#
_cell.length_a   1.000
_cell.length_b   1.000
_cell.length_c   1.000
_cell.angle_alpha   90.00
_cell.angle_beta   90.00
_cell.angle_gamma   90.00
#
_symmetry.space_group_name_H-M   'P 1'
#
loop_
_entity.id
_entity.type
_entity.pdbx_description
1 polymer ?
#
loop_
_entity_poly.entity_id
_entity_poly.type
_entity_poly.pdbx_seq_one_letter_code
_entity_poly.pdbx_strand_id
1 'polypeptide(L)'
;MAKPTPNIDAARQYIFNCHAFGNYSFYPDGYGSLNSHSVKILKKNNWRSNWHDTKPTLEIEQLVNEGMSQQHAELCLFLIENRKLFDRATAFGDGRVWENNAASKWESGNFIDRYYVLAEWTFGETAYQTATIKTAVKELRQMREAHLPAQYEEYQYYGPNIPYNFEQTLENLDNLISKIKPYEELKAHFKDNKKITDVINRLEQGANSYNPYWINSSKKLDRIMSCLSKSIDKGENINALLSDKESELSKAIDMKRITGLFFEPKEKQTKSREIINHLPQI
;
A
#
# COMPACT_ATOMS: atom_id res chain seq x y z
N MET A 1 -0.60 28.34 18.79
CA MET A 1 0.07 27.02 18.71
C MET A 1 0.21 26.67 17.24
N ALA A 2 1.41 26.41 16.74
CA ALA A 2 1.59 25.97 15.36
C ALA A 2 0.84 24.65 15.17
N LYS A 3 -0.01 24.55 14.14
CA LYS A 3 -0.59 23.26 13.76
C LYS A 3 0.58 22.33 13.41
N PRO A 4 0.62 21.09 13.91
CA PRO A 4 1.67 20.16 13.53
C PRO A 4 1.71 20.03 12.00
N THR A 5 2.91 20.07 11.43
CA THR A 5 3.11 19.86 9.99
C THR A 5 2.53 18.48 9.63
N PRO A 6 1.62 18.40 8.64
CA PRO A 6 1.09 17.12 8.18
C PRO A 6 2.23 16.19 7.76
N ASN A 7 2.12 14.91 8.12
CA ASN A 7 3.13 13.89 7.88
C ASN A 7 2.49 12.59 7.34
N ILE A 8 3.29 11.56 7.05
CA ILE A 8 2.82 10.24 6.59
C ILE A 8 1.76 9.67 7.54
N ASP A 9 1.89 9.89 8.85
CA ASP A 9 0.91 9.40 9.83
C ASP A 9 -0.44 10.14 9.70
N ALA A 10 -0.44 11.44 9.40
CA ALA A 10 -1.65 12.20 9.12
C ALA A 10 -2.33 11.70 7.82
N ALA A 11 -1.55 11.42 6.78
CA ALA A 11 -2.05 10.79 5.55
C ALA A 11 -2.68 9.42 5.83
N ARG A 12 -1.97 8.57 6.58
CA ARG A 12 -2.40 7.23 6.96
C ARG A 12 -3.70 7.29 7.77
N GLN A 13 -3.79 8.17 8.76
CA GLN A 13 -5.00 8.37 9.56
C GLN A 13 -6.19 8.79 8.70
N TYR A 14 -5.99 9.76 7.80
CA TYR A 14 -7.05 10.24 6.92
C TYR A 14 -7.58 9.15 5.96
N ILE A 15 -6.69 8.34 5.38
CA ILE A 15 -7.04 7.25 4.45
C ILE A 15 -7.70 6.08 5.19
N PHE A 16 -7.18 5.66 6.36
CA PHE A 16 -7.70 4.52 7.13
C PHE A 16 -8.81 4.89 8.14
N ASN A 17 -9.38 6.07 8.04
CA ASN A 17 -10.53 6.43 8.85
C ASN A 17 -11.76 5.65 8.38
N CYS A 18 -12.44 4.96 9.31
CA CYS A 18 -13.57 4.10 8.99
C CYS A 18 -14.78 4.85 8.40
N HIS A 19 -14.89 6.15 8.63
CA HIS A 19 -15.93 7.01 8.04
C HIS A 19 -15.57 7.50 6.63
N ALA A 20 -14.51 6.96 6.01
CA ALA A 20 -14.20 7.24 4.60
C ALA A 20 -15.35 6.90 3.63
N PHE A 21 -16.31 6.09 4.07
CA PHE A 21 -17.42 5.58 3.27
C PHE A 21 -18.81 5.85 3.90
N GLY A 22 -18.91 6.89 4.75
CA GLY A 22 -20.15 7.31 5.41
C GLY A 22 -20.60 6.47 6.61
N ASN A 23 -21.65 6.93 7.31
CA ASN A 23 -22.19 6.45 8.62
C ASN A 23 -22.78 5.04 8.64
N TYR A 24 -22.46 4.26 7.64
CA TYR A 24 -23.46 3.53 6.93
C TYR A 24 -22.94 2.10 6.97
N SER A 25 -23.02 1.54 8.18
CA SER A 25 -22.80 0.13 8.50
C SER A 25 -21.45 -0.49 8.11
N PHE A 26 -20.38 0.29 7.85
CA PHE A 26 -19.02 -0.23 8.01
C PHE A 26 -18.57 -0.01 9.46
N TYR A 27 -19.28 -0.65 10.39
CA TYR A 27 -18.80 -0.77 11.76
C TYR A 27 -18.22 -2.16 11.92
N PRO A 28 -16.91 -2.29 12.22
CA PRO A 28 -16.26 -3.58 12.48
C PRO A 28 -16.97 -4.44 13.54
N ASP A 29 -17.86 -3.83 14.34
CA ASP A 29 -18.41 -4.39 15.56
C ASP A 29 -19.96 -4.49 15.56
N GLY A 30 -20.66 -4.11 14.48
CA GLY A 30 -22.13 -4.08 14.47
C GLY A 30 -22.74 -4.35 13.11
N TYR A 31 -23.57 -5.40 13.04
CA TYR A 31 -24.27 -5.97 11.87
C TYR A 31 -23.44 -6.92 11.01
N GLY A 32 -23.42 -8.21 11.40
CA GLY A 32 -23.72 -9.39 10.55
C GLY A 32 -22.98 -9.66 9.23
N SER A 33 -22.23 -8.72 8.66
CA SER A 33 -21.43 -8.90 7.45
C SER A 33 -19.94 -8.84 7.79
N LEU A 34 -19.48 -9.99 8.25
CA LEU A 34 -18.31 -10.71 7.74
C LEU A 34 -16.90 -10.21 8.10
N ASN A 35 -16.04 -11.22 8.24
CA ASN A 35 -14.59 -11.21 8.24
C ASN A 35 -13.98 -10.59 6.96
N SER A 36 -14.40 -9.41 6.52
CA SER A 36 -13.85 -8.78 5.32
C SER A 36 -12.37 -8.42 5.51
N HIS A 37 -11.61 -8.47 4.42
CA HIS A 37 -10.19 -8.15 4.42
C HIS A 37 -9.95 -6.71 4.90
N SER A 38 -10.81 -5.76 4.51
CA SER A 38 -10.82 -4.37 4.96
C SER A 38 -10.89 -4.21 6.48
N VAL A 39 -11.72 -4.98 7.20
CA VAL A 39 -11.78 -4.90 8.68
C VAL A 39 -10.45 -5.26 9.32
N LYS A 40 -9.76 -6.29 8.79
CA LYS A 40 -8.42 -6.68 9.27
C LYS A 40 -7.39 -5.59 9.00
N ILE A 41 -7.42 -4.99 7.80
CA ILE A 41 -6.54 -3.88 7.42
C ILE A 41 -6.76 -2.67 8.33
N LEU A 42 -8.01 -2.30 8.58
CA LEU A 42 -8.35 -1.18 9.45
C LEU A 42 -7.87 -1.42 10.88
N LYS A 43 -8.15 -2.60 11.46
CA LYS A 43 -7.66 -2.99 12.79
C LYS A 43 -6.13 -2.91 12.90
N LYS A 44 -5.40 -3.38 11.88
CA LYS A 44 -3.93 -3.29 11.80
C LYS A 44 -3.42 -1.85 11.81
N ASN A 45 -4.19 -0.90 11.26
CA ASN A 45 -3.80 0.51 11.12
C ASN A 45 -4.36 1.43 12.23
N ASN A 46 -4.85 0.88 13.35
CA ASN A 46 -5.41 1.65 14.47
C ASN A 46 -6.45 2.68 14.01
N TRP A 47 -7.36 2.25 13.13
CA TRP A 47 -8.45 3.08 12.61
C TRP A 47 -9.16 3.84 13.73
N ARG A 48 -9.53 5.09 13.43
CA ARG A 48 -10.31 5.94 14.34
C ARG A 48 -11.65 6.25 13.71
N SER A 49 -12.67 6.30 14.56
CA SER A 49 -13.99 6.85 14.22
C SER A 49 -13.92 8.37 14.35
N ASN A 50 -13.49 9.08 13.30
CA ASN A 50 -13.48 10.54 13.29
C ASN A 50 -14.17 11.11 12.05
N TRP A 51 -15.45 11.47 12.18
CA TRP A 51 -16.21 12.11 11.11
C TRP A 51 -15.60 13.44 10.61
N HIS A 52 -14.76 14.07 11.42
CA HIS A 52 -14.24 15.42 11.19
C HIS A 52 -12.75 15.44 10.82
N ASP A 53 -12.18 14.33 10.35
CA ASP A 53 -10.79 14.33 9.87
C ASP A 53 -10.64 15.33 8.73
N THR A 54 -9.75 16.29 8.94
CA THR A 54 -9.44 17.32 7.95
C THR A 54 -8.51 16.73 6.90
N LYS A 55 -8.81 16.97 5.61
CA LYS A 55 -7.91 16.59 4.50
C LYS A 55 -6.51 17.18 4.79
N PRO A 56 -5.47 16.36 4.92
CA PRO A 56 -4.12 16.89 5.10
C PRO A 56 -3.66 17.59 3.81
N THR A 57 -2.95 18.71 3.98
CA THR A 57 -2.24 19.37 2.87
C THR A 57 -0.84 18.81 2.83
N LEU A 58 -0.54 18.01 1.81
CA LEU A 58 0.70 17.27 1.64
C LEU A 58 1.18 17.39 0.19
N GLU A 59 2.49 17.51 0.02
CA GLU A 59 3.16 17.47 -1.28
C GLU A 59 3.96 16.16 -1.41
N ILE A 60 4.27 15.77 -2.65
CA ILE A 60 5.02 14.54 -2.93
C ILE A 60 6.38 14.57 -2.23
N GLU A 61 7.09 15.70 -2.29
CA GLU A 61 8.41 15.86 -1.71
C GLU A 61 8.40 15.66 -0.19
N GLN A 62 7.32 16.07 0.49
CA GLN A 62 7.18 15.87 1.94
C GLN A 62 7.08 14.38 2.27
N LEU A 63 6.25 13.64 1.53
CA LEU A 63 6.08 12.19 1.71
C LEU A 63 7.36 11.41 1.37
N VAL A 64 8.07 11.81 0.32
CA VAL A 64 9.34 11.20 -0.07
C VAL A 64 10.43 11.47 0.97
N ASN A 65 10.49 12.68 1.54
CA ASN A 65 11.42 13.03 2.61
C ASN A 65 11.15 12.24 3.90
N GLU A 66 9.89 11.88 4.15
CA GLU A 66 9.52 10.99 5.25
C GLU A 66 9.70 9.50 4.95
N GLY A 67 10.21 9.16 3.76
CA GLY A 67 10.64 7.82 3.41
C GLY A 67 9.67 7.04 2.52
N MET A 68 8.68 7.67 1.87
CA MET A 68 7.96 7.02 0.76
C MET A 68 8.84 6.96 -0.50
N SER A 69 8.60 5.96 -1.37
CA SER A 69 9.05 6.10 -2.76
C SER A 69 8.15 7.09 -3.50
N GLN A 70 8.61 7.60 -4.64
CA GLN A 70 7.84 8.51 -5.48
C GLN A 70 6.45 7.95 -5.80
N GLN A 71 6.38 6.67 -6.19
CA GLN A 71 5.13 6.02 -6.60
C GLN A 71 4.17 5.81 -5.42
N HIS A 72 4.69 5.50 -4.22
CA HIS A 72 3.84 5.42 -3.02
C HIS A 72 3.32 6.80 -2.63
N ALA A 73 4.13 7.85 -2.75
CA ALA A 73 3.72 9.22 -2.48
C ALA A 73 2.64 9.70 -3.47
N GLU A 74 2.80 9.42 -4.76
CA GLU A 74 1.80 9.70 -5.80
C GLU A 74 0.48 8.98 -5.51
N LEU A 75 0.51 7.68 -5.18
CA LEU A 75 -0.72 6.94 -4.84
C LEU A 75 -1.36 7.47 -3.55
N CYS A 76 -0.55 7.84 -2.56
CA CYS A 76 -1.02 8.42 -1.31
C CYS A 76 -1.83 9.70 -1.55
N LEU A 77 -1.28 10.63 -2.33
CA LEU A 77 -1.99 11.86 -2.69
C LEU A 77 -3.23 11.54 -3.53
N PHE A 78 -3.13 10.62 -4.49
CA PHE A 78 -4.28 10.20 -5.29
C PHE A 78 -5.44 9.70 -4.40
N LEU A 79 -5.17 8.84 -3.41
CA LEU A 79 -6.19 8.33 -2.49
C LEU A 79 -6.76 9.42 -1.58
N ILE A 80 -5.94 10.39 -1.15
CA ILE A 80 -6.38 11.55 -0.35
C ILE A 80 -7.32 12.45 -1.16
N GLU A 81 -6.96 12.75 -2.41
CA GLU A 81 -7.70 13.63 -3.30
C GLU A 81 -9.01 13.02 -3.76
N ASN A 82 -8.99 11.72 -4.07
CA ASN A 82 -10.13 11.00 -4.61
C ASN A 82 -10.95 10.29 -3.54
N ARG A 83 -10.64 10.44 -2.24
CA ARG A 83 -11.38 9.80 -1.13
C ARG A 83 -12.90 9.99 -1.25
N LYS A 84 -13.36 11.19 -1.61
CA LYS A 84 -14.80 11.48 -1.79
C LYS A 84 -15.44 10.73 -2.96
N LEU A 85 -14.68 10.43 -4.01
CA LEU A 85 -15.16 9.63 -5.13
C LEU A 85 -15.32 8.17 -4.69
N PHE A 86 -14.35 7.63 -3.94
CA PHE A 86 -14.44 6.31 -3.35
C PHE A 86 -15.60 6.22 -2.34
N ASP A 87 -15.79 7.23 -1.48
CA ASP A 87 -16.97 7.38 -0.60
C ASP A 87 -18.27 7.24 -1.38
N ARG A 88 -18.43 8.06 -2.44
CA ARG A 88 -19.64 8.11 -3.26
C ARG A 88 -19.94 6.82 -4.02
N ALA A 89 -18.93 6.10 -4.49
CA ALA A 89 -19.13 4.78 -5.10
C ALA A 89 -19.77 3.78 -4.13
N THR A 90 -19.56 3.95 -2.82
CA THR A 90 -20.06 3.05 -1.78
C THR A 90 -21.30 3.58 -1.05
N ALA A 91 -21.72 4.81 -1.34
CA ALA A 91 -22.77 5.54 -0.63
C ALA A 91 -24.20 5.07 -0.97
N PHE A 92 -24.44 3.77 -0.77
CA PHE A 92 -25.73 3.09 -0.63
C PHE A 92 -26.45 2.86 -1.94
N GLY A 93 -26.99 1.64 -2.11
CA GLY A 93 -27.92 1.26 -3.16
C GLY A 93 -29.22 2.08 -3.14
N ASP A 94 -29.08 3.37 -3.37
CA ASP A 94 -30.09 4.20 -3.98
C ASP A 94 -30.23 3.67 -5.40
N GLY A 95 -31.40 3.14 -5.76
CA GLY A 95 -31.70 2.58 -7.08
C GLY A 95 -31.58 3.59 -8.23
N ARG A 96 -31.10 4.81 -7.94
CA ARG A 96 -30.59 5.78 -8.88
C ARG A 96 -29.14 5.41 -9.30
N VAL A 97 -28.20 5.19 -8.38
CA VAL A 97 -26.76 5.06 -8.71
C VAL A 97 -26.33 3.66 -9.16
N TRP A 98 -26.95 2.60 -8.61
CA TRP A 98 -26.64 1.20 -8.95
C TRP A 98 -27.88 0.51 -9.52
N GLU A 99 -27.76 -0.14 -10.68
CA GLU A 99 -28.91 -0.72 -11.39
C GLU A 99 -29.61 -1.87 -10.63
N ASN A 100 -28.95 -2.49 -9.63
CA ASN A 100 -29.49 -3.64 -8.89
C ASN A 100 -29.33 -3.53 -7.36
N ASN A 101 -30.43 -3.22 -6.66
CA ASN A 101 -30.48 -2.99 -5.20
C ASN A 101 -29.98 -4.16 -4.34
N ALA A 102 -30.21 -5.43 -4.72
CA ALA A 102 -29.83 -6.59 -3.89
C ALA A 102 -28.33 -6.94 -3.97
N ALA A 103 -27.67 -6.65 -5.10
CA ALA A 103 -26.22 -6.81 -5.28
C ALA A 103 -25.43 -5.64 -4.67
N SER A 104 -26.05 -4.45 -4.56
CA SER A 104 -25.41 -3.21 -4.15
C SER A 104 -24.65 -3.27 -2.81
N LYS A 105 -25.14 -4.00 -1.80
CA LYS A 105 -24.49 -4.08 -0.47
C LYS A 105 -23.20 -4.91 -0.50
N TRP A 106 -23.19 -6.02 -1.23
CA TRP A 106 -22.01 -6.88 -1.37
C TRP A 106 -20.96 -6.24 -2.25
N GLU A 107 -21.37 -5.63 -3.36
CA GLU A 107 -20.46 -4.93 -4.26
C GLU A 107 -19.85 -3.68 -3.63
N SER A 108 -20.60 -2.95 -2.80
CA SER A 108 -20.04 -1.86 -1.98
C SER A 108 -18.95 -2.36 -1.04
N GLY A 109 -19.14 -3.53 -0.41
CA GLY A 109 -18.13 -4.16 0.43
C GLY A 109 -16.87 -4.55 -0.35
N ASN A 110 -17.03 -5.13 -1.54
CA ASN A 110 -15.93 -5.49 -2.43
C ASN A 110 -15.13 -4.25 -2.88
N PHE A 111 -15.84 -3.17 -3.21
CA PHE A 111 -15.24 -1.89 -3.60
C PHE A 111 -14.42 -1.27 -2.46
N ILE A 112 -14.96 -1.27 -1.23
CA ILE A 112 -14.25 -0.83 -0.02
C ILE A 112 -13.01 -1.69 0.22
N ASP A 113 -13.11 -3.01 0.05
CA ASP A 113 -11.96 -3.93 0.15
C ASP A 113 -10.86 -3.54 -0.84
N ARG A 114 -11.19 -3.21 -2.10
CA ARG A 114 -10.18 -2.80 -3.10
C ARG A 114 -9.54 -1.46 -2.77
N TYR A 115 -10.30 -0.49 -2.29
CA TYR A 115 -9.73 0.77 -1.79
C TYR A 115 -8.72 0.50 -0.67
N TYR A 116 -9.07 -0.32 0.32
CA TYR A 116 -8.17 -0.58 1.44
C TYR A 116 -6.98 -1.47 1.06
N VAL A 117 -7.07 -2.30 0.01
CA VAL A 117 -5.90 -2.97 -0.59
C VAL A 117 -4.94 -1.94 -1.18
N LEU A 118 -5.44 -0.96 -1.94
CA LEU A 118 -4.61 0.14 -2.47
C LEU A 118 -3.98 0.97 -1.34
N ALA A 119 -4.75 1.28 -0.31
CA ALA A 119 -4.26 1.99 0.88
C ALA A 119 -3.20 1.17 1.64
N GLU A 120 -3.42 -0.13 1.85
CA GLU A 120 -2.45 -1.00 2.53
C GLU A 120 -1.14 -1.04 1.75
N TRP A 121 -1.20 -1.13 0.42
CA TRP A 121 0.00 -1.07 -0.41
C TRP A 121 0.70 0.29 -0.33
N THR A 122 -0.05 1.40 -0.38
CA THR A 122 0.49 2.77 -0.29
C THR A 122 1.38 2.97 0.93
N PHE A 123 0.98 2.41 2.07
CA PHE A 123 1.69 2.54 3.34
C PHE A 123 2.45 1.26 3.72
N GLY A 124 2.44 0.26 2.84
CA GLY A 124 3.06 -1.03 3.01
C GLY A 124 4.43 -1.07 2.35
N GLU A 125 5.41 -1.64 3.03
CA GLU A 125 6.77 -1.80 2.50
C GLU A 125 6.85 -2.97 1.49
N THR A 126 5.84 -3.21 0.65
CA THR A 126 5.71 -4.49 -0.09
C THR A 126 5.73 -4.33 -1.61
N ALA A 127 6.93 -4.34 -2.19
CA ALA A 127 7.11 -4.42 -3.65
C ALA A 127 6.58 -5.75 -4.25
N TYR A 128 6.41 -6.80 -3.45
CA TYR A 128 5.96 -8.13 -3.90
C TYR A 128 4.45 -8.19 -4.24
N GLN A 129 3.68 -7.16 -3.88
CA GLN A 129 2.23 -7.13 -4.07
C GLN A 129 1.78 -6.37 -5.32
N THR A 130 2.69 -6.07 -6.26
CA THR A 130 2.34 -5.42 -7.54
C THR A 130 1.24 -6.13 -8.32
N ALA A 131 1.15 -7.46 -8.25
CA ALA A 131 0.07 -8.20 -8.88
C ALA A 131 -1.27 -7.95 -8.17
N THR A 132 -1.27 -7.90 -6.83
CA THR A 132 -2.45 -7.66 -6.01
C THR A 132 -3.06 -6.28 -6.30
N ILE A 133 -2.25 -5.23 -6.38
CA ILE A 133 -2.76 -3.88 -6.70
C ILE A 133 -3.28 -3.78 -8.13
N LYS A 134 -2.60 -4.40 -9.11
CA LYS A 134 -3.07 -4.42 -10.52
C LYS A 134 -4.41 -5.14 -10.63
N THR A 135 -4.57 -6.25 -9.92
CA THR A 135 -5.86 -6.96 -9.82
C THR A 135 -6.92 -6.08 -9.17
N ALA A 136 -6.60 -5.39 -8.07
CA ALA A 136 -7.54 -4.50 -7.39
C ALA A 136 -8.04 -3.37 -8.31
N VAL A 137 -7.16 -2.72 -9.09
CA VAL A 137 -7.57 -1.68 -10.06
C VAL A 137 -8.43 -2.26 -11.18
N LYS A 138 -8.07 -3.42 -11.71
CA LYS A 138 -8.87 -4.12 -12.71
C LYS A 138 -10.28 -4.43 -12.20
N GLU A 139 -10.39 -4.93 -10.97
CA GLU A 139 -11.67 -5.25 -10.35
C GLU A 139 -12.50 -3.98 -10.07
N LEU A 140 -11.88 -2.87 -9.65
CA LEU A 140 -12.56 -1.58 -9.51
C LEU A 140 -13.17 -1.10 -10.84
N ARG A 141 -12.44 -1.28 -11.95
CA ARG A 141 -12.94 -0.96 -13.30
C ARG A 141 -14.11 -1.87 -13.71
N GLN A 142 -14.00 -3.18 -13.47
CA GLN A 142 -15.09 -4.11 -13.75
C GLN A 142 -16.34 -3.79 -12.93
N MET A 143 -16.18 -3.43 -11.65
CA MET A 143 -17.30 -2.99 -10.80
C MET A 143 -17.93 -1.70 -11.32
N ARG A 144 -17.12 -0.75 -11.81
CA ARG A 144 -17.63 0.46 -12.49
C ARG A 144 -18.46 0.11 -13.71
N GLU A 145 -17.90 -0.67 -14.63
CA GLU A 145 -18.56 -1.04 -15.90
C GLU A 145 -19.86 -1.81 -15.66
N ALA A 146 -19.88 -2.70 -14.67
CA ALA A 146 -21.03 -3.54 -14.38
C ALA A 146 -22.15 -2.81 -13.64
N HIS A 147 -21.85 -1.72 -12.94
CA HIS A 147 -22.77 -1.22 -11.92
C HIS A 147 -22.87 0.30 -11.73
N LEU A 148 -21.98 1.09 -12.32
CA LEU A 148 -22.04 2.56 -12.31
C LEU A 148 -22.40 3.03 -13.73
N PRO A 149 -23.67 3.39 -14.01
CA PRO A 149 -24.09 3.78 -15.36
C PRO A 149 -23.29 5.00 -15.84
N ALA A 150 -22.91 5.05 -17.11
CA ALA A 150 -22.11 6.13 -17.69
C ALA A 150 -22.73 7.54 -17.47
N GLN A 151 -24.05 7.62 -17.31
CA GLN A 151 -24.78 8.86 -17.01
C GLN A 151 -24.48 9.48 -15.62
N TYR A 152 -23.73 8.78 -14.75
CA TYR A 152 -23.30 9.29 -13.43
C TYR A 152 -21.95 10.02 -13.47
N GLU A 153 -21.35 10.24 -14.65
CA GLU A 153 -20.13 11.05 -14.84
C GLU A 153 -20.30 12.50 -14.34
N GLU A 154 -21.55 12.98 -14.19
CA GLU A 154 -21.90 14.29 -13.62
C GLU A 154 -22.93 14.16 -12.47
N TYR A 155 -22.65 13.39 -11.42
CA TYR A 155 -23.60 13.31 -10.29
C TYR A 155 -23.60 14.58 -9.42
N GLN A 156 -24.73 15.30 -9.43
CA GLN A 156 -24.98 16.49 -8.61
C GLN A 156 -25.77 16.11 -7.34
N TYR A 157 -25.17 16.29 -6.17
CA TYR A 157 -25.84 16.20 -4.86
C TYR A 157 -25.45 17.42 -4.01
N TYR A 158 -26.42 17.97 -3.28
CA TYR A 158 -26.37 19.23 -2.50
C TYR A 158 -24.96 19.67 -2.06
N GLY A 159 -24.40 20.65 -2.78
CA GLY A 159 -23.08 21.23 -2.52
C GLY A 159 -22.45 21.78 -3.81
N PRO A 160 -21.38 22.59 -3.73
CA PRO A 160 -20.77 23.23 -4.91
C PRO A 160 -20.40 22.20 -5.98
N ASN A 161 -20.78 22.52 -7.23
CA ASN A 161 -20.61 21.71 -8.44
C ASN A 161 -19.16 21.31 -8.68
N ILE A 162 -18.79 20.09 -8.26
CA ILE A 162 -17.56 19.44 -8.74
C ILE A 162 -18.02 18.16 -9.44
N PRO A 163 -18.09 18.12 -10.78
CA PRO A 163 -18.31 16.88 -11.50
C PRO A 163 -17.15 15.93 -11.22
N TYR A 164 -17.47 14.69 -10.85
CA TYR A 164 -16.49 13.66 -10.56
C TYR A 164 -16.45 12.68 -11.72
N ASN A 165 -15.42 12.77 -12.55
CA ASN A 165 -15.24 11.83 -13.66
C ASN A 165 -14.61 10.53 -13.15
N PHE A 166 -15.44 9.53 -12.92
CA PHE A 166 -15.02 8.23 -12.40
C PHE A 166 -14.12 7.47 -13.37
N GLU A 167 -14.40 7.55 -14.67
CA GLU A 167 -13.58 6.90 -15.70
C GLU A 167 -12.18 7.51 -15.73
N GLN A 168 -12.09 8.84 -15.81
CA GLN A 168 -10.80 9.54 -15.78
C GLN A 168 -10.03 9.26 -14.49
N THR A 169 -10.73 9.13 -13.36
CA THR A 169 -10.10 8.79 -12.07
C THR A 169 -9.50 7.38 -12.10
N LEU A 170 -10.21 6.40 -12.65
CA LEU A 170 -9.69 5.04 -12.81
C LEU A 170 -8.58 4.95 -13.86
N GLU A 171 -8.63 5.74 -14.94
CA GLU A 171 -7.52 5.86 -15.89
C GLU A 171 -6.27 6.46 -15.24
N ASN A 172 -6.43 7.52 -14.44
CA ASN A 172 -5.33 8.13 -13.69
C ASN A 172 -4.73 7.12 -12.70
N LEU A 173 -5.57 6.34 -12.03
CA LEU A 173 -5.12 5.26 -11.15
C LEU A 173 -4.35 4.18 -11.92
N ASP A 174 -4.87 3.73 -13.07
CA ASP A 174 -4.20 2.73 -13.91
C ASP A 174 -2.84 3.22 -14.41
N ASN A 175 -2.77 4.48 -14.86
CA ASN A 175 -1.54 5.15 -15.28
C ASN A 175 -0.52 5.26 -14.14
N LEU A 176 -0.99 5.43 -12.90
CA LEU A 176 -0.11 5.48 -11.74
C LEU A 176 0.43 4.08 -11.40
N ILE A 177 -0.45 3.07 -11.37
CA ILE A 177 -0.08 1.69 -11.02
C ILE A 177 0.79 1.04 -12.11
N SER A 178 0.63 1.42 -13.38
CA SER A 178 1.45 0.91 -14.49
C SER A 178 2.93 1.29 -14.37
N LYS A 179 3.24 2.42 -13.71
CA LYS A 179 4.62 2.87 -13.44
C LYS A 179 5.31 2.08 -12.33
N ILE A 180 4.57 1.29 -11.56
CA ILE A 180 5.14 0.52 -10.46
C ILE A 180 5.91 -0.66 -11.04
N LYS A 181 7.23 -0.67 -10.80
CA LYS A 181 8.13 -1.72 -11.24
C LYS A 181 7.75 -3.05 -10.59
N PRO A 182 7.36 -4.07 -11.36
CA PRO A 182 7.18 -5.42 -10.85
C PRO A 182 8.43 -5.95 -10.18
N TYR A 183 8.23 -6.86 -9.23
CA TYR A 183 9.31 -7.58 -8.55
C TYR A 183 10.37 -8.15 -9.52
N GLU A 184 9.94 -8.78 -10.62
CA GLU A 184 10.87 -9.37 -11.60
C GLU A 184 11.72 -8.33 -12.33
N GLU A 185 11.18 -7.14 -12.60
CA GLU A 185 11.94 -6.05 -13.21
C GLU A 185 12.96 -5.47 -12.23
N LEU A 186 12.58 -5.31 -10.96
CA LEU A 186 13.51 -4.90 -9.91
C LEU A 186 14.65 -5.93 -9.74
N LYS A 187 14.30 -7.22 -9.72
CA LYS A 187 15.28 -8.31 -9.64
C LYS A 187 16.22 -8.30 -10.85
N ALA A 188 15.68 -8.12 -12.06
CA ALA A 188 16.47 -8.02 -13.28
C ALA A 188 17.40 -6.79 -13.29
N HIS A 189 16.96 -5.66 -12.73
CA HIS A 189 17.76 -4.44 -12.63
C HIS A 189 19.02 -4.65 -11.77
N PHE A 190 18.94 -5.44 -10.70
CA PHE A 190 20.06 -5.71 -9.80
C PHE A 190 20.79 -7.03 -10.05
N LYS A 191 20.50 -7.73 -11.17
CA LYS A 191 21.03 -9.08 -11.45
C LYS A 191 22.56 -9.17 -11.38
N ASP A 192 23.26 -8.11 -11.77
CA ASP A 192 24.73 -8.06 -11.82
C ASP A 192 25.35 -7.75 -10.44
N ASN A 193 24.55 -7.30 -9.47
CA ASN A 193 24.98 -7.15 -8.08
C ASN A 193 24.84 -8.48 -7.32
N LYS A 194 25.89 -9.31 -7.37
CA LYS A 194 25.92 -10.64 -6.75
C LYS A 194 25.48 -10.65 -5.28
N LYS A 195 25.86 -9.63 -4.50
CA LYS A 195 25.50 -9.53 -3.08
C LYS A 195 23.99 -9.44 -2.87
N ILE A 196 23.34 -8.57 -3.63
CA ILE A 196 21.88 -8.41 -3.58
C ILE A 196 21.19 -9.64 -4.15
N THR A 197 21.64 -10.14 -5.30
CA THR A 197 21.06 -11.32 -5.95
C THR A 197 21.07 -12.55 -5.04
N ASP A 198 22.18 -12.82 -4.35
CA ASP A 198 22.28 -13.96 -3.44
C ASP A 198 21.35 -13.83 -2.22
N VAL A 199 21.20 -12.60 -1.68
CA VAL A 199 20.25 -12.34 -0.58
C VAL A 199 18.81 -12.52 -1.04
N ILE A 200 18.45 -12.02 -2.22
CA ILE A 200 17.11 -12.15 -2.82
C ILE A 200 16.77 -13.63 -3.02
N ASN A 201 17.61 -14.38 -3.75
CA ASN A 201 17.38 -15.78 -4.06
C ASN A 201 17.22 -16.62 -2.77
N ARG A 202 18.03 -16.36 -1.75
CA ARG A 202 17.92 -17.04 -0.46
C ARG A 202 16.59 -16.76 0.23
N LEU A 203 16.11 -15.51 0.21
CA LEU A 203 14.84 -15.15 0.85
C LEU A 203 13.63 -15.66 0.07
N GLU A 204 13.70 -15.74 -1.26
CA GLU A 204 12.67 -16.38 -2.09
C GLU A 204 12.51 -17.86 -1.74
N GLN A 205 13.62 -18.60 -1.63
CA GLN A 205 13.59 -20.00 -1.18
C GLN A 205 12.96 -20.13 0.20
N GLY A 206 13.27 -19.21 1.11
CA GLY A 206 12.69 -19.16 2.44
C GLY A 206 11.19 -18.83 2.43
N ALA A 207 10.75 -17.89 1.59
CA ALA A 207 9.34 -17.48 1.50
C ALA A 207 8.42 -18.62 1.07
N ASN A 208 8.94 -19.57 0.29
CA ASN A 208 8.21 -20.77 -0.16
C ASN A 208 8.42 -21.99 0.77
N SER A 209 9.07 -21.83 1.93
CA SER A 209 9.39 -22.92 2.84
C SER A 209 8.42 -23.00 4.02
N TYR A 210 8.00 -24.22 4.38
CA TYR A 210 7.23 -24.49 5.60
C TYR A 210 8.09 -24.55 6.87
N ASN A 211 9.42 -24.45 6.75
CA ASN A 211 10.29 -24.53 7.92
C ASN A 211 10.20 -23.23 8.76
N PRO A 212 9.89 -23.31 10.06
CA PRO A 212 9.76 -22.15 10.95
C PRO A 212 10.97 -21.21 10.99
N TYR A 213 12.16 -21.69 10.65
CA TYR A 213 13.37 -20.85 10.53
C TYR A 213 13.25 -19.77 9.44
N TRP A 214 12.38 -19.99 8.46
CA TRP A 214 12.12 -19.09 7.33
C TRP A 214 10.88 -18.21 7.52
N ILE A 215 10.24 -18.23 8.69
CA ILE A 215 9.16 -17.30 9.02
C ILE A 215 9.58 -15.86 8.69
N ASN A 216 8.65 -15.06 8.17
CA ASN A 216 8.88 -13.67 7.77
C ASN A 216 9.98 -13.46 6.70
N SER A 217 10.39 -14.48 5.95
CA SER A 217 11.32 -14.29 4.82
C SER A 217 10.70 -13.42 3.73
N SER A 218 9.41 -13.60 3.44
CA SER A 218 8.64 -12.72 2.54
C SER A 218 8.68 -11.27 3.03
N LYS A 219 8.31 -11.03 4.29
CA LYS A 219 8.33 -9.68 4.89
C LYS A 219 9.70 -9.01 4.83
N LYS A 220 10.79 -9.77 5.05
CA LYS A 220 12.15 -9.24 4.92
C LYS A 220 12.52 -8.93 3.47
N LEU A 221 12.17 -9.83 2.55
CA LEU A 221 12.39 -9.64 1.12
C LEU A 221 11.66 -8.39 0.62
N ASP A 222 10.39 -8.22 1.02
CA ASP A 222 9.56 -7.07 0.71
C ASP A 222 10.24 -5.75 1.06
N ARG A 223 10.74 -5.64 2.30
CA ARG A 223 11.43 -4.45 2.78
C ARG A 223 12.72 -4.17 1.99
N ILE A 224 13.49 -5.21 1.65
CA ILE A 224 14.69 -5.07 0.83
C ILE A 224 14.31 -4.54 -0.56
N MET A 225 13.30 -5.14 -1.21
CA MET A 225 12.86 -4.72 -2.54
C MET A 225 12.30 -3.30 -2.55
N SER A 226 11.61 -2.89 -1.48
CA SER A 226 11.15 -1.50 -1.31
C SER A 226 12.33 -0.52 -1.24
N CYS A 227 13.38 -0.84 -0.48
CA CYS A 227 14.60 -0.02 -0.41
C CYS A 227 15.31 0.04 -1.77
N LEU A 228 15.38 -1.09 -2.47
CA LEU A 228 15.96 -1.17 -3.81
C LEU A 228 15.19 -0.33 -4.83
N SER A 229 13.86 -0.36 -4.81
CA SER A 229 13.04 0.51 -5.68
C SER A 229 13.34 2.00 -5.44
N LYS A 230 13.37 2.44 -4.17
CA LYS A 230 13.72 3.82 -3.81
C LYS A 230 15.10 4.22 -4.29
N SER A 231 16.08 3.32 -4.18
CA SER A 231 17.46 3.59 -4.61
C SER A 231 17.56 3.80 -6.13
N ILE A 232 16.71 3.16 -6.93
CA ILE A 232 16.64 3.41 -8.38
C ILE A 232 16.10 4.81 -8.65
N ASP A 233 15.01 5.18 -7.98
CA ASP A 233 14.38 6.51 -8.16
C ASP A 233 15.34 7.65 -7.79
N LYS A 234 16.20 7.43 -6.77
CA LYS A 234 17.20 8.40 -6.31
C LYS A 234 18.56 8.30 -7.03
N GLY A 235 18.77 7.30 -7.89
CA GLY A 235 20.06 7.04 -8.52
C GLY A 235 21.19 6.71 -7.52
N GLU A 236 20.86 6.07 -6.40
CA GLU A 236 21.80 5.79 -5.31
C GLU A 236 22.72 4.60 -5.61
N ASN A 237 23.96 4.68 -5.10
CA ASN A 237 24.90 3.57 -5.20
C ASN A 237 24.60 2.50 -4.13
N ILE A 238 24.16 1.31 -4.58
CA ILE A 238 23.81 0.18 -3.71
C ILE A 238 24.96 -0.25 -2.78
N ASN A 239 26.19 -0.29 -3.26
CA ASN A 239 27.32 -0.71 -2.43
C ASN A 239 27.60 0.29 -1.31
N ALA A 240 27.41 1.59 -1.59
CA ALA A 240 27.46 2.63 -0.57
C ALA A 240 26.34 2.46 0.46
N LEU A 241 25.10 2.24 0.01
CA LEU A 241 23.96 1.98 0.90
C LEU A 241 24.17 0.73 1.77
N LEU A 242 24.71 -0.36 1.22
CA LEU A 242 25.01 -1.58 1.98
C LEU A 242 26.09 -1.38 3.05
N SER A 243 27.03 -0.45 2.80
CA SER A 243 28.14 -0.15 3.70
C SER A 243 27.75 0.83 4.81
N ASP A 244 26.83 1.75 4.51
CA ASP A 244 26.23 2.64 5.52
C ASP A 244 25.26 1.86 6.40
N LYS A 245 25.57 1.74 7.70
CA LYS A 245 24.71 1.04 8.67
C LYS A 245 23.39 1.77 8.93
N GLU A 246 23.33 3.08 8.68
CA GLU A 246 22.14 3.88 8.94
C GLU A 246 21.17 3.89 7.76
N SER A 247 21.60 3.44 6.58
CA SER A 247 20.74 3.36 5.40
C SER A 247 19.58 2.38 5.60
N GLU A 248 18.43 2.69 4.98
CA GLU A 248 17.24 1.84 5.05
C GLU A 248 17.52 0.43 4.52
N LEU A 249 18.28 0.32 3.42
CA LEU A 249 18.66 -0.95 2.81
C LEU A 249 19.50 -1.78 3.79
N SER A 250 20.48 -1.17 4.44
CA SER A 250 21.34 -1.82 5.41
C SER A 250 20.54 -2.33 6.62
N LYS A 251 19.65 -1.49 7.16
CA LYS A 251 18.71 -1.87 8.22
C LYS A 251 17.77 -3.01 7.79
N ALA A 252 17.29 -3.00 6.55
CA ALA A 252 16.47 -4.09 6.00
C ALA A 252 17.26 -5.39 5.87
N ILE A 253 18.52 -5.34 5.44
CA ILE A 253 19.44 -6.49 5.41
C ILE A 253 19.69 -7.04 6.82
N ASP A 254 19.77 -6.19 7.84
CA ASP A 254 19.99 -6.60 9.23
C ASP A 254 18.71 -7.02 9.98
N MET A 255 17.55 -6.89 9.34
CA MET A 255 16.27 -7.29 9.93
C MET A 255 16.31 -8.78 10.33
N LYS A 256 16.05 -9.05 11.61
CA LYS A 256 15.84 -10.42 12.12
C LYS A 256 14.45 -10.90 11.72
N ARG A 257 14.38 -12.16 11.27
CA ARG A 257 13.13 -12.79 10.82
C ARG A 257 12.23 -13.24 11.98
N ILE A 258 12.80 -13.58 13.13
CA ILE A 258 12.09 -14.08 14.30
C ILE A 258 12.31 -13.12 15.46
N THR A 259 11.23 -12.53 15.99
CA THR A 259 11.24 -11.73 17.22
C THR A 259 10.95 -12.64 18.42
N GLY A 260 12.00 -13.20 18.99
CA GLY A 260 12.19 -13.31 20.44
C GLY A 260 11.53 -14.35 21.32
N LEU A 261 10.89 -15.39 20.78
CA LEU A 261 10.60 -16.59 21.59
C LEU A 261 11.76 -17.59 21.63
N PHE A 262 12.73 -17.47 20.71
CA PHE A 262 13.89 -18.37 20.59
C PHE A 262 15.23 -17.60 20.59
N PHE A 263 15.35 -16.51 21.36
CA PHE A 263 16.57 -15.71 21.36
C PHE A 263 17.79 -16.49 21.91
N GLU A 264 18.69 -16.87 21.00
CA GLU A 264 20.13 -16.77 21.26
C GLU A 264 20.58 -15.29 21.27
N PRO A 265 21.70 -14.94 21.92
CA PRO A 265 21.99 -13.57 22.38
C PRO A 265 22.08 -12.51 21.28
N LYS A 266 22.07 -11.25 21.74
CA LYS A 266 21.99 -9.99 20.99
C LYS A 266 23.01 -9.77 19.85
N GLU A 267 23.99 -10.65 19.61
CA GLU A 267 25.17 -10.36 18.79
C GLU A 267 25.32 -11.16 17.48
N LYS A 268 24.49 -12.17 17.19
CA LYS A 268 24.64 -12.90 15.92
C LYS A 268 24.16 -12.09 14.72
N GLN A 269 25.08 -11.85 13.80
CA GLN A 269 24.84 -11.25 12.49
C GLN A 269 23.79 -12.04 11.72
N THR A 270 22.96 -11.37 10.92
CA THR A 270 21.96 -12.08 10.12
C THR A 270 22.61 -12.80 8.95
N LYS A 271 22.04 -13.94 8.52
CA LYS A 271 22.50 -14.64 7.30
C LYS A 271 22.52 -13.77 6.05
N SER A 272 21.60 -12.82 5.94
CA SER A 272 21.61 -11.85 4.83
C SER A 272 22.86 -10.97 4.89
N ARG A 273 23.22 -10.49 6.08
CA ARG A 273 24.42 -9.67 6.26
C ARG A 273 25.72 -10.47 6.12
N GLU A 274 25.75 -11.73 6.57
CA GLU A 274 26.88 -12.62 6.32
C GLU A 274 27.16 -12.71 4.81
N ILE A 275 26.12 -12.88 3.97
CA ILE A 275 26.27 -12.89 2.50
C ILE A 275 26.89 -11.58 1.98
N ILE A 276 26.40 -10.43 2.45
CA ILE A 276 26.94 -9.11 2.06
C ILE A 276 28.43 -8.99 2.42
N ASN A 277 28.82 -9.49 3.60
CA ASN A 277 30.17 -9.37 4.13
C ASN A 277 31.17 -10.38 3.56
N HIS A 278 30.72 -11.59 3.20
CA HIS A 278 31.60 -12.66 2.68
C HIS A 278 31.93 -12.51 1.19
N LEU A 279 31.21 -11.67 0.46
CA LEU A 279 31.50 -11.40 -0.94
C LEU A 279 32.47 -10.20 -1.06
N PRO A 280 33.57 -10.32 -1.86
CA PRO A 280 34.55 -9.26 -2.02
C PRO A 280 33.90 -7.95 -2.51
N GLN A 281 34.45 -6.81 -2.10
CA GLN A 281 34.07 -5.52 -2.68
C GLN A 281 34.66 -5.48 -4.10
N ILE A 282 33.79 -5.37 -5.11
CA ILE A 282 34.17 -5.07 -6.50
C ILE A 282 33.94 -3.58 -6.70
#